data_AF-A0A498QPK2-F1
#
_entry.id   AF-A0A498QPK2-F1
#
_cell.length_a   1.000
_cell.length_b   1.000
_cell.length_c   1.000
_cell.angle_alpha   90.00
_cell.angle_beta   90.00
_cell.angle_gamma   90.00
#
_symmetry.space_group_name_H-M   'P 1'
#
loop_
_entity.id
_entity.type
_entity.pdbx_description
1 polymer ?
#
loop_
_entity_poly.entity_id
_entity_poly.type
_entity_poly.pdbx_seq_one_letter_code
_entity_poly.pdbx_strand_id
1 'polypeptide(L)'
;MTEHHDDQPTPERRAQLGRDVNRDLATARRFIATMYARDHEGIAAITREIVTSGRGTNVLNAMAVQAIEFAAQLVPNEDQLQQELDRIAMEQLDAADAVDRFGCDDE
;
A
#
# COMPACT_ATOMS: atom_id res chain seq x y z
N MET A 1 -22.61 -2.15 33.87
CA MET A 1 -21.98 -2.67 32.65
C MET A 1 -20.51 -2.31 32.74
N THR A 2 -19.66 -3.28 33.08
CA THR A 2 -18.21 -3.10 33.05
C THR A 2 -17.77 -3.13 31.59
N GLU A 3 -17.48 -1.96 31.04
CA GLU A 3 -16.77 -1.81 29.77
C GLU A 3 -15.45 -2.56 29.89
N HIS A 4 -15.22 -3.52 28.99
CA HIS A 4 -14.04 -4.36 29.02
C HIS A 4 -12.82 -3.51 28.68
N HIS A 5 -12.00 -3.23 29.69
CA HIS A 5 -10.69 -2.63 29.56
C HIS A 5 -9.77 -3.57 28.76
N ASP A 6 -9.09 -3.01 27.77
CA ASP A 6 -7.71 -3.34 27.39
C ASP A 6 -7.44 -4.78 26.91
N ASP A 7 -7.96 -5.15 25.73
CA ASP A 7 -7.46 -6.31 24.97
C ASP A 7 -6.12 -5.97 24.28
N GLN A 8 -5.15 -5.54 25.07
CA GLN A 8 -3.78 -5.45 24.59
C GLN A 8 -3.31 -6.86 24.23
N PRO A 9 -2.79 -7.06 23.00
CA PRO A 9 -2.32 -8.37 22.59
C PRO A 9 -1.26 -8.88 23.58
N THR A 10 -1.33 -10.17 23.90
CA THR A 10 -0.31 -10.82 24.71
C THR A 10 1.07 -10.61 24.08
N PRO A 11 2.17 -10.68 24.86
CA PRO A 11 3.53 -10.53 24.31
C PRO A 11 3.80 -11.47 23.13
N GLU A 12 3.32 -12.72 23.20
CA GLU A 12 3.42 -13.70 22.14
C GLU A 12 2.64 -13.30 20.89
N ARG A 13 1.41 -12.78 21.08
CA ARG A 13 0.58 -12.28 19.97
C ARG A 13 1.22 -11.05 19.31
N ARG A 14 1.82 -10.15 20.09
CA ARG A 14 2.61 -9.02 19.57
C ARG A 14 3.82 -9.48 18.77
N ALA A 15 4.57 -10.45 19.28
CA ALA A 15 5.72 -11.00 18.58
C ALA A 15 5.31 -11.67 17.25
N GLN A 16 4.19 -12.39 17.24
CA GLN A 16 3.64 -12.96 16.01
C GLN A 16 3.22 -11.86 15.02
N LEU A 17 2.47 -10.86 15.47
CA LEU A 17 2.05 -9.75 14.62
C LEU A 17 3.26 -9.02 14.02
N GLY A 18 4.31 -8.78 14.80
CA GLY A 18 5.55 -8.18 14.30
C GLY A 18 6.24 -9.01 13.22
N ARG A 19 6.24 -10.35 13.34
CA ARG A 19 6.76 -11.24 12.28
C ARG A 19 5.92 -11.17 11.01
N ASP A 20 4.60 -11.14 11.15
CA ASP A 20 3.67 -11.07 10.03
C ASP A 20 3.83 -9.74 9.27
N VAL A 21 3.88 -8.62 10.01
CA VAL A 21 4.13 -7.28 9.44
C VAL A 21 5.48 -7.22 8.72
N ASN A 22 6.55 -7.72 9.33
CA ASN A 22 7.87 -7.74 8.68
C ASN A 22 7.87 -8.55 7.39
N ARG A 23 7.15 -9.69 7.37
CA ARG A 23 7.00 -10.51 6.18
C ARG A 23 6.23 -9.77 5.07
N ASP A 24 5.17 -9.06 5.42
CA ASP A 24 4.37 -8.29 4.47
C ASP A 24 5.16 -7.10 3.91
N LEU A 25 5.92 -6.38 4.74
CA LEU A 25 6.84 -5.32 4.32
C LEU A 25 7.93 -5.84 3.38
N ALA A 26 8.51 -7.01 3.67
CA ALA A 26 9.52 -7.62 2.80
C ALA A 26 8.91 -8.05 1.45
N THR A 27 7.68 -8.56 1.45
CA THR A 27 6.94 -8.92 0.23
C THR A 27 6.65 -7.67 -0.62
N ALA A 28 6.20 -6.59 0.02
CA ALA A 28 5.96 -5.29 -0.62
C ALA A 28 7.21 -4.74 -1.31
N ARG A 29 8.36 -4.72 -0.61
CA ARG A 29 9.65 -4.26 -1.16
C ARG A 29 10.09 -5.08 -2.36
N ARG A 30 9.98 -6.41 -2.27
CA ARG A 30 10.27 -7.32 -3.40
C ARG A 30 9.39 -6.97 -4.59
N PHE A 31 8.09 -6.86 -4.39
CA PHE A 31 7.15 -6.53 -5.47
C PHE A 31 7.50 -5.18 -6.14
N ILE A 32 7.74 -4.13 -5.35
CA ILE A 32 8.14 -2.80 -5.86
C ILE A 32 9.46 -2.87 -6.62
N ALA A 33 10.47 -3.55 -6.09
CA ALA A 33 11.77 -3.70 -6.74
C ALA A 33 11.64 -4.43 -8.09
N THR A 34 10.82 -5.47 -8.16
CA THR A 34 10.55 -6.22 -9.40
C THR A 34 9.78 -5.36 -10.41
N MET A 35 8.82 -4.55 -9.97
CA MET A 35 8.15 -3.55 -10.83
C MET A 35 9.16 -2.55 -11.41
N TYR A 36 10.05 -2.01 -10.58
CA TYR A 36 11.08 -1.08 -11.01
C TYR A 36 12.05 -1.72 -12.03
N ALA A 37 12.43 -2.97 -11.80
CA ALA A 37 13.27 -3.74 -12.72
C ALA A 37 12.55 -4.15 -14.02
N ARG A 38 11.24 -3.89 -14.15
CA ARG A 38 10.38 -4.33 -15.26
C ARG A 38 10.44 -5.85 -15.49
N ASP A 39 10.67 -6.61 -14.43
CA ASP A 39 10.71 -8.07 -14.47
C ASP A 39 9.29 -8.64 -14.42
N HIS A 40 8.66 -8.74 -15.59
CA HIS A 40 7.26 -9.16 -15.72
C HIS A 40 7.01 -10.59 -15.19
N GLU A 41 8.00 -11.49 -15.31
CA GLU A 41 7.87 -12.85 -14.79
C GLU A 41 7.93 -12.86 -13.25
N GLY A 42 8.86 -12.12 -12.67
CA GLY A 42 8.94 -11.92 -11.23
C GLY A 42 7.67 -11.26 -10.66
N ILE A 43 7.11 -10.26 -11.35
CA ILE A 43 5.84 -9.62 -10.95
C ILE A 43 4.74 -10.68 -10.89
N ALA A 44 4.59 -11.47 -11.96
CA ALA A 44 3.57 -12.51 -12.01
C ALA A 44 3.77 -13.58 -10.92
N ALA A 45 5.01 -13.96 -10.62
CA ALA A 45 5.34 -14.91 -9.56
C ALA A 45 4.97 -14.38 -8.17
N ILE A 46 5.35 -13.13 -7.85
CA ILE A 46 5.06 -12.51 -6.56
C ILE A 46 3.56 -12.26 -6.40
N THR A 47 2.85 -11.84 -7.46
CA THR A 47 1.39 -11.70 -7.42
C THR A 47 0.71 -13.03 -7.07
N ARG A 48 1.14 -14.14 -7.67
CA ARG A 48 0.62 -15.48 -7.32
C ARG A 48 0.93 -15.86 -5.86
N GLU A 49 2.15 -15.57 -5.37
CA GLU A 49 2.53 -15.78 -3.97
C GLU A 49 1.58 -15.01 -3.02
N ILE A 50 1.32 -13.73 -3.32
CA ILE A 50 0.44 -12.87 -2.53
C ILE A 50 -0.99 -13.43 -2.51
N VAL A 51 -1.56 -13.72 -3.68
CA VAL A 51 -2.94 -14.22 -3.83
C VAL A 51 -3.14 -15.55 -3.11
N THR A 52 -2.26 -16.52 -3.35
CA THR A 52 -2.35 -17.87 -2.74
C THR A 52 -2.18 -17.84 -1.22
N SER A 53 -1.44 -16.87 -0.68
CA SER A 53 -1.28 -16.73 0.77
C SER A 53 -2.46 -16.06 1.48
N GLY A 54 -3.42 -15.48 0.74
CA GLY A 54 -4.54 -14.71 1.30
C GLY A 54 -4.13 -13.39 1.96
N ARG A 55 -2.86 -12.99 1.84
CA ARG A 55 -2.30 -11.77 2.49
C ARG A 55 -2.37 -10.52 1.60
N GLY A 56 -3.15 -10.54 0.52
CA GLY A 56 -3.22 -9.45 -0.45
C GLY A 56 -3.38 -8.08 0.19
N THR A 57 -4.41 -7.92 1.02
CA THR A 57 -4.70 -6.66 1.71
C THR A 57 -3.60 -6.25 2.68
N ASN A 58 -2.97 -7.19 3.39
CA ASN A 58 -1.88 -6.86 4.32
C ASN A 58 -0.63 -6.40 3.58
N VAL A 59 -0.31 -7.02 2.44
CA VAL A 59 0.83 -6.63 1.59
C VAL A 59 0.56 -5.27 0.95
N LEU A 60 -0.66 -4.99 0.50
CA LEU A 60 -1.06 -3.66 0.01
C LEU A 60 -0.94 -2.59 1.11
N ASN A 61 -1.41 -2.88 2.31
CA ASN A 61 -1.25 -1.98 3.44
C ASN A 61 0.23 -1.73 3.76
N ALA A 62 1.07 -2.77 3.71
CA ALA A 62 2.51 -2.64 3.89
C ALA A 62 3.18 -1.76 2.81
N MET A 63 2.68 -1.79 1.57
CA MET A 63 3.12 -0.85 0.52
C MET A 63 2.70 0.59 0.85
N ALA A 64 1.45 0.79 1.26
CA ALA A 64 0.92 2.12 1.60
C ALA A 64 1.69 2.76 2.77
N VAL A 65 1.98 1.99 3.82
CA VAL A 65 2.81 2.44 4.94
C VAL A 65 4.18 2.90 4.47
N GLN A 66 4.86 2.12 3.61
CA GLN A 66 6.17 2.51 3.07
C GLN A 66 6.09 3.78 2.23
N ALA A 67 5.03 3.94 1.43
CA ALA A 67 4.83 5.14 0.61
C ALA A 67 4.60 6.38 1.49
N ILE A 68 3.79 6.26 2.55
CA ILE A 68 3.54 7.35 3.52
C ILE A 68 4.82 7.67 4.30
N GLU A 69 5.55 6.68 4.79
CA GLU A 69 6.83 6.87 5.48
C GLU A 69 7.86 7.58 4.60
N PHE A 70 7.89 7.27 3.31
CA PHE A 70 8.73 7.97 2.34
C PHE A 70 8.25 9.40 2.11
N ALA A 71 6.95 9.61 1.94
CA ALA A 71 6.38 10.93 1.71
C ALA A 71 6.57 11.87 2.93
N ALA A 72 6.49 11.35 4.15
CA ALA A 72 6.80 12.07 5.38
C ALA A 72 8.28 12.51 5.47
N GLN A 73 9.20 11.89 4.72
CA GLN A 73 10.58 12.36 4.60
C GLN A 73 10.75 13.49 3.59
N LEU A 74 9.79 13.65 2.67
CA LEU A 74 9.82 14.67 1.61
C LEU A 74 9.12 15.96 2.03
N VAL A 75 8.15 15.87 2.94
CA VAL A 75 7.28 16.99 3.33
C VAL A 75 7.49 17.30 4.81
N PRO A 76 7.66 18.59 5.21
CA PRO A 76 8.11 18.94 6.55
C PRO A 76 7.06 18.77 7.66
N ASN A 77 5.78 18.59 7.32
CA ASN A 77 4.73 18.26 8.29
C ASN A 77 3.56 17.49 7.66
N GLU A 78 2.75 16.87 8.52
CA GLU A 78 1.63 16.00 8.14
C GLU A 78 0.51 16.74 7.40
N ASP A 79 0.19 17.96 7.80
CA ASP A 79 -0.85 18.78 7.14
C ASP A 79 -0.49 19.07 5.67
N GLN A 80 0.78 19.40 5.40
CA GLN A 80 1.26 19.62 4.05
C GLN A 80 1.31 18.31 3.25
N LEU A 81 1.64 17.19 3.91
CA LEU A 81 1.62 15.88 3.25
C LEU A 81 0.20 15.53 2.80
N GLN A 82 -0.78 15.75 3.67
CA GLN A 82 -2.19 15.51 3.35
C GLN A 82 -2.66 16.40 2.18
N GLN A 83 -2.36 17.71 2.22
CA GLN A 83 -2.71 18.63 1.13
C GLN A 83 -2.10 18.21 -0.20
N GLU A 84 -0.84 17.74 -0.20
CA GLU A 84 -0.15 17.31 -1.41
C GLU A 84 -0.71 15.99 -1.95
N LEU A 85 -1.03 15.03 -1.08
CA LEU A 85 -1.69 13.78 -1.48
C LEU A 85 -3.07 14.05 -2.08
N ASP A 86 -3.86 14.94 -1.47
CA ASP A 86 -5.19 15.33 -1.97
C ASP A 86 -5.10 16.00 -3.34
N ARG A 87 -4.11 16.90 -3.53
CA ARG A 87 -3.84 17.57 -4.82
C ARG A 87 -3.52 16.55 -5.91
N ILE A 88 -2.57 15.64 -5.65
CA ILE A 88 -2.18 14.60 -6.61
C ILE A 88 -3.36 13.67 -6.93
N ALA A 89 -4.18 13.32 -5.94
CA ALA A 89 -5.37 12.48 -6.15
C ALA A 89 -6.40 13.17 -7.05
N MET A 90 -6.68 14.45 -6.83
CA MET A 90 -7.57 15.24 -7.70
C MET A 90 -7.03 15.31 -9.13
N GLU A 91 -5.74 15.56 -9.32
CA GLU A 91 -5.12 15.60 -10.66
C GLU A 91 -5.22 14.25 -11.40
N GLN A 92 -5.07 13.13 -10.69
CA GLN A 92 -5.24 11.80 -11.27
C GLN A 92 -6.69 11.50 -11.63
N LEU A 93 -7.66 11.94 -10.81
CA LEU A 93 -9.08 11.81 -11.11
C LEU A 93 -9.46 12.63 -12.35
N ASP A 94 -9.03 13.88 -12.42
CA ASP A 94 -9.27 14.75 -13.59
C ASP A 94 -8.67 14.15 -14.86
N ALA A 95 -7.46 13.58 -14.77
CA ALA A 95 -6.82 12.90 -15.89
C ALA A 95 -7.57 11.63 -16.33
N ALA A 96 -8.07 10.84 -15.38
CA ALA A 96 -8.86 9.64 -15.67
C ALA A 96 -10.20 10.01 -16.34
N ASP A 97 -10.91 11.01 -15.81
CA ASP A 97 -12.16 11.52 -16.37
C ASP A 97 -11.97 12.07 -17.79
N ALA A 98 -10.84 12.72 -18.06
CA ALA A 98 -10.51 13.18 -19.41
C ALA A 98 -10.30 12.00 -20.37
N VAL A 99 -9.59 10.95 -19.96
CA VAL A 99 -9.39 9.74 -20.78
C VAL A 99 -10.72 9.06 -21.12
N ASP A 100 -11.62 8.91 -20.16
CA ASP A 100 -12.94 8.31 -20.39
C ASP A 100 -13.81 9.14 -21.34
N ARG A 101 -13.67 10.48 -21.30
CA ARG A 101 -14.46 11.41 -22.12
C ARG A 101 -13.98 11.52 -23.56
N PHE A 102 -12.69 11.31 -23.81
CA PHE A 102 -12.08 11.35 -25.15
C PHE A 102 -11.84 9.96 -25.76
N GLY A 103 -12.00 8.88 -24.99
CA GLY A 103 -11.87 7.50 -25.46
C GLY A 103 -13.13 6.87 -26.08
N CYS A 104 -14.25 7.61 -26.13
CA CYS A 104 -15.52 7.13 -26.70
C CYS A 104 -15.80 7.60 -28.15
N ASP A 105 -14.87 8.33 -28.80
CA ASP A 105 -15.11 8.93 -30.13
C ASP A 105 -14.53 8.13 -31.32
N ASP A 106 -13.99 6.92 -31.11
CA ASP A 106 -13.50 6.04 -32.19
C ASP A 106 -14.25 4.70 -32.24
N GLU A 107 -15.53 4.71 -32.68
CA GLU A 107 -16.20 3.56 -33.32
C GLU A 107 -17.02 3.98 -34.55
#